data_AF-A0A182EXC1-F1
#
_entry.id   AF-A0A182EXC1-F1
#
_cell.length_a   1.000
_cell.length_b   1.000
_cell.length_c   1.000
_cell.angle_alpha   90.00
_cell.angle_beta   90.00
_cell.angle_gamma   90.00
#
_symmetry.space_group_name_H-M   'P 1'
#
loop_
_entity.id
_entity.type
_entity.pdbx_description
1 polymer ?
#
loop_
_entity_poly.entity_id
_entity_poly.type
_entity_poly.pdbx_seq_one_letter_code
_entity_poly.pdbx_strand_id
1 'polypeptide(L)' 'EESNYPFPINAEWEHCAGSSPQFRGYTCALWTTFHALTVQAYKNGFNDPKFNPIAPLVAIRNWLRKNVP' A
#
# COMPACT_ATOMS: atom_id res chain seq x y z
N GLU A 1 11.49 19.75 -17.96
CA GLU A 1 11.34 18.42 -18.57
C GLU A 1 10.63 17.51 -17.59
N GLU A 2 9.45 17.01 -17.95
CA GLU A 2 8.75 15.99 -17.17
C GLU A 2 9.57 14.71 -17.19
N SER A 3 10.20 14.39 -16.06
CA SER A 3 10.78 13.08 -15.82
C SER A 3 9.67 12.02 -15.96
N ASN A 4 9.84 11.05 -16.87
CA ASN A 4 8.97 9.87 -17.03
C ASN A 4 8.89 8.97 -15.77
N TYR A 5 9.48 9.40 -14.65
CA TYR A 5 9.49 8.71 -13.37
C TYR A 5 8.78 9.59 -12.33
N PRO A 6 7.46 9.42 -12.14
CA PRO A 6 6.71 10.19 -11.16
C PRO A 6 7.08 9.83 -9.71
N PHE A 7 7.92 8.81 -9.50
CA PHE A 7 8.36 8.35 -8.18
C PHE A 7 9.88 8.42 -8.04
N PRO A 8 10.38 8.80 -6.85
CA PRO A 8 11.82 8.81 -6.56
C PRO A 8 12.39 7.39 -6.59
N ILE A 9 13.50 7.23 -7.31
CA ILE A 9 14.19 5.93 -7.51
C ILE A 9 15.02 5.53 -6.28
N ASN A 10 15.50 6.53 -5.53
CA ASN A 10 16.31 6.39 -4.31
C ASN A 10 15.64 7.15 -3.16
N ALA A 11 14.47 6.68 -2.72
CA ALA A 11 13.75 7.29 -1.62
C ALA A 11 14.30 6.81 -0.27
N GLU A 12 14.60 7.75 0.62
CA GLU A 12 14.80 7.42 2.04
C GLU A 12 13.45 7.23 2.73
N TRP A 13 13.42 6.35 3.75
CA TRP A 13 12.25 6.22 4.58
C TRP A 13 12.19 7.38 5.57
N GLU A 14 11.11 8.15 5.57
CA GLU A 14 10.87 9.14 6.63
C GLU A 14 10.07 8.50 7.77
N HIS A 15 8.75 8.49 7.66
CA HIS A 15 7.87 7.92 8.67
C HIS A 15 8.05 6.42 8.86
N CYS A 16 8.61 5.70 7.89
CA CYS A 16 8.91 4.27 7.97
C CYS A 16 10.37 3.94 8.30
N ALA A 17 11.21 4.93 8.66
CA ALA A 17 12.59 4.70 9.07
C ALA A 17 12.70 3.79 10.31
N GLY A 18 13.46 2.70 10.22
CA GLY A 18 13.81 1.87 11.37
C GLY A 18 14.91 2.51 12.23
N SER A 19 15.03 2.06 13.49
CA SER A 19 16.19 2.39 14.33
C SER A 19 17.49 1.76 13.82
N SER A 20 17.38 0.74 12.97
CA SER A 20 18.48 0.05 12.31
C SER A 20 17.98 -0.45 10.93
N PRO A 21 18.84 -0.62 9.91
CA PRO A 21 18.42 -0.92 8.54
C PRO A 21 17.53 -2.17 8.37
N GLN A 22 17.66 -3.15 9.28
CA GLN A 22 16.85 -4.38 9.27
C GLN A 22 15.41 -4.19 9.81
N PHE A 23 15.11 -3.04 10.43
CA PHE A 23 13.80 -2.77 11.00
C PHE A 23 12.97 -1.87 10.09
N ARG A 24 11.66 -2.14 10.01
CA ARG A 24 10.67 -1.32 9.30
C ARG A 24 10.95 -1.22 7.79
N GLY A 25 11.04 -0.01 7.24
CA GLY A 25 11.23 0.25 5.82
C GLY A 25 10.06 -0.23 4.97
N TYR A 26 10.36 -1.07 3.99
CA TYR A 26 9.40 -1.56 3.00
C TYR A 26 8.15 -2.18 3.64
N THR A 27 8.33 -3.02 4.66
CA THR A 27 7.20 -3.70 5.32
C THR A 27 6.25 -2.71 6.00
N CYS A 28 6.78 -1.65 6.62
CA CYS A 28 5.98 -0.57 7.22
C CYS A 28 5.16 0.17 6.15
N ALA A 29 5.81 0.61 5.07
CA ALA A 29 5.15 1.37 4.02
C ALA A 29 4.10 0.53 3.27
N LEU A 30 4.37 -0.76 3.10
CA LEU A 30 3.44 -1.69 2.48
C LEU A 30 2.17 -1.85 3.31
N TRP A 31 2.30 -2.01 4.64
CA TRP A 31 1.14 -2.03 5.55
C TRP A 31 0.35 -0.72 5.52
N THR A 32 1.00 0.43 5.58
CA THR A 32 0.34 1.73 5.47
C THR A 32 -0.43 1.87 4.16
N THR A 33 0.15 1.41 3.05
CA THR A 33 -0.50 1.43 1.73
C THR A 33 -1.75 0.55 1.71
N PHE A 34 -1.69 -0.67 2.26
CA PHE A 34 -2.84 -1.56 2.36
C PHE A 34 -3.98 -0.97 3.22
N HIS A 35 -3.63 -0.32 4.33
CA HIS A 35 -4.63 0.40 5.13
C HIS A 35 -5.26 1.56 4.35
N ALA A 36 -4.46 2.36 3.65
CA ALA A 36 -4.97 3.45 2.82
C ALA A 36 -5.92 2.94 1.73
N LEU A 37 -5.57 1.85 1.04
CA LEU A 37 -6.39 1.22 0.00
C LEU A 37 -7.74 0.73 0.54
N THR A 38 -7.75 0.08 1.70
CA THR A 38 -8.99 -0.44 2.30
C THR A 38 -9.92 0.68 2.77
N VAL A 39 -9.38 1.72 3.41
CA VAL A 39 -10.16 2.91 3.79
C VAL A 39 -10.68 3.65 2.56
N GLN A 40 -9.87 3.81 1.51
CA GLN A 40 -10.31 4.47 0.29
C GLN A 40 -11.41 3.67 -0.43
N ALA A 41 -11.29 2.34 -0.48
CA ALA A 41 -12.33 1.48 -1.04
C ALA A 41 -13.66 1.67 -0.30
N TYR A 42 -13.63 1.73 1.04
CA TYR A 42 -14.82 2.05 1.84
C TYR A 42 -15.36 3.44 1.53
N LYS A 43 -14.54 4.49 1.54
CA LYS A 43 -14.97 5.87 1.22
C LYS A 43 -15.60 6.00 -0.16
N ASN A 44 -15.19 5.18 -1.13
CA ASN A 44 -15.76 5.19 -2.47
C ASN A 44 -17.08 4.40 -2.54
N GLY A 45 -17.23 3.34 -1.73
CA GLY A 45 -18.34 2.41 -1.82
C GLY A 45 -19.39 2.50 -0.70
N PHE A 46 -19.19 3.28 0.36
CA PHE A 46 -20.05 3.20 1.55
C PHE A 46 -21.54 3.54 1.31
N ASN A 47 -21.84 4.30 0.25
CA ASN A 47 -23.22 4.62 -0.18
C ASN A 47 -23.72 3.74 -1.34
N ASP A 48 -22.90 2.81 -1.84
CA ASP A 48 -23.27 1.89 -2.91
C ASP A 48 -23.72 0.55 -2.31
N PRO A 49 -24.99 0.13 -2.50
CA PRO A 49 -25.48 -1.16 -2.02
C PRO A 49 -24.75 -2.37 -2.64
N LYS A 50 -24.00 -2.18 -3.73
CA LYS A 50 -23.19 -3.21 -4.38
C LYS A 50 -21.75 -3.27 -3.85
N PHE A 51 -21.38 -2.43 -2.90
CA PHE A 51 -20.03 -2.41 -2.36
C PHE A 51 -19.63 -3.75 -1.73
N ASN A 52 -18.55 -4.34 -2.24
CA ASN A 52 -17.97 -5.57 -1.72
C ASN A 52 -16.72 -5.27 -0.89
N PRO A 53 -16.79 -5.25 0.45
CA PRO A 53 -15.66 -4.92 1.31
C PRO A 53 -14.54 -5.98 1.29
N ILE A 54 -14.81 -7.18 0.78
CA ILE A 54 -13.83 -8.28 0.71
C ILE A 54 -12.91 -8.13 -0.51
N ALA A 55 -13.35 -7.45 -1.56
CA ALA A 55 -12.58 -7.28 -2.79
C ALA A 55 -11.16 -6.70 -2.59
N PRO A 56 -10.95 -5.58 -1.86
CA PRO A 56 -9.60 -5.05 -1.63
C PRO A 56 -8.71 -6.02 -0.84
N LEU A 57 -9.27 -6.78 0.12
CA LEU A 57 -8.52 -7.76 0.91
C LEU A 57 -8.06 -8.94 0.06
N VAL A 58 -8.91 -9.44 -0.84
CA VAL A 58 -8.56 -10.51 -1.78
C VAL A 58 -7.47 -10.03 -2.76
N ALA A 59 -7.57 -8.80 -3.25
CA ALA A 59 -6.56 -8.21 -4.12
C ALA A 59 -5.20 -8.11 -3.42
N ILE A 60 -5.16 -7.58 -2.19
CA ILE A 60 -3.95 -7.51 -1.36
C ILE A 60 -3.35 -8.90 -1.15
N ARG A 61 -4.15 -9.89 -0.73
CA ARG A 61 -3.71 -11.27 -0.51
C ARG A 61 -3.09 -11.87 -1.78
N ASN A 62 -3.76 -11.73 -2.91
CA ASN A 62 -3.28 -12.30 -4.17
C ASN A 62 -2.00 -11.61 -4.65
N TRP A 63 -1.88 -10.30 -4.45
CA TRP A 63 -0.67 -9.55 -4.75
C TRP A 63 0.51 -9.99 -3.87
N LEU A 64 0.28 -10.18 -2.57
CA LEU A 64 1.30 -10.69 -1.64
C LEU A 64 1.79 -12.07 -2.07
N ARG A 65 0.88 -13.01 -2.32
CA ARG A 65 1.24 -14.38 -2.76
C ARG A 65 2.04 -14.42 -4.07
N LYS A 66 1.92 -13.40 -4.91
CA LYS A 66 2.63 -13.30 -6.18
C LYS A 66 4.00 -12.61 -6.06
N ASN A 67 4.12 -11.59 -5.20
CA ASN A 67 5.26 -10.67 -5.23
C ASN A 67 6.11 -10.68 -3.95
N VAL A 68 5.63 -11.28 -2.87
CA VAL A 68 6.37 -11.39 -1.61
C VAL A 68 6.71 -12.86 -1.40
N PRO A 69 8.00 -13.24 -1.41
CA PRO A 69 8.46 -14.61 -1.18
C PRO A 69 8.21 -15.08 0.26
#